data_AF-A0AAN0JWD1-F1
#
_entry.id   AF-A0AAN0JWD1-F1
#
_cell.length_a   1.000
_cell.length_b   1.000
_cell.length_c   1.000
_cell.angle_alpha   90.00
_cell.angle_beta   90.00
_cell.angle_gamma   90.00
#
_symmetry.space_group_name_H-M   'P 1'
#
loop_
_entity.id
_entity.type
_entity.pdbx_description
1 polymer ?
#
loop_
_entity_poly.entity_id
_entity_poly.type
_entity_poly.pdbx_seq_one_letter_code
_entity_poly.pdbx_strand_id
1 'polypeptide(L)'
;MNLMTLWLDPDVVGFISATFTICLSSTGIWTCWCIISEKSVGTRSYLPFLAGALMSSLWLLYGIVVNDNPMIFVNFIGSVLQSIYFIIFYLFTNDK
;
A
#
# COMPACT_ATOMS: atom_id res chain seq x y z
N MET A 1 -13.15 5.61 31.65
CA MET A 1 -12.24 4.94 30.71
C MET A 1 -11.01 5.82 30.59
N ASN A 2 -9.84 5.36 31.05
CA ASN A 2 -8.63 6.18 31.12
C ASN A 2 -7.79 5.98 29.85
N LEU A 3 -6.92 6.94 29.52
CA LEU A 3 -6.11 6.93 28.30
C LEU A 3 -5.37 5.58 28.12
N MET A 4 -4.81 5.04 29.21
CA MET A 4 -4.07 3.77 29.22
C MET A 4 -4.95 2.57 28.81
N THR A 5 -6.22 2.54 29.23
CA THR A 5 -7.16 1.47 28.85
C THR A 5 -7.63 1.59 27.39
N LEU A 6 -7.55 2.78 26.78
CA LEU A 6 -7.88 3.00 25.36
C LEU A 6 -6.77 2.48 24.44
N TRP A 7 -5.50 2.65 24.81
CA TRP A 7 -4.35 2.14 24.04
C TRP A 7 -4.16 0.62 24.12
N LEU A 8 -4.72 -0.01 25.16
CA LEU A 8 -4.69 -1.46 25.35
C LEU A 8 -5.84 -2.18 24.64
N ASP A 9 -6.80 -1.43 24.07
CA ASP A 9 -7.92 -1.98 23.33
C ASP A 9 -7.45 -2.41 21.92
N PRO A 10 -7.40 -3.72 21.63
CA PRO A 10 -6.92 -4.25 20.34
C PRO A 10 -7.71 -3.71 19.16
N ASP A 11 -9.00 -3.40 19.34
CA ASP A 11 -9.87 -2.94 18.27
C ASP A 11 -9.53 -1.50 17.86
N VAL A 12 -9.22 -0.64 18.84
CA VAL A 12 -8.82 0.75 18.60
C VAL A 12 -7.46 0.80 17.89
N VAL A 13 -6.50 0.00 18.35
CA VAL A 13 -5.17 -0.10 17.73
C VAL A 13 -5.26 -0.66 16.31
N GLY A 14 -6.08 -1.70 16.11
CA GLY A 14 -6.36 -2.28 14.80
C GLY A 14 -6.92 -1.25 13.81
N PHE A 15 -7.94 -0.50 14.23
CA PHE A 15 -8.55 0.54 13.38
C PHE A 15 -7.58 1.66 13.00
N ILE A 16 -6.81 2.17 13.96
CA ILE A 16 -5.82 3.23 13.71
C ILE A 16 -4.75 2.72 12.75
N SER A 17 -4.20 1.53 12.99
CA SER A 17 -3.15 0.95 12.14
C SER A 17 -3.64 0.70 10.70
N ALA A 18 -4.87 0.20 10.53
CA ALA A 18 -5.47 -0.02 9.22
C ALA A 18 -5.64 1.31 8.45
N THR A 19 -6.14 2.34 9.13
CA THR A 19 -6.31 3.68 8.54
C THR A 19 -4.97 4.25 8.07
N PHE A 20 -3.93 4.20 8.91
CA PHE A 20 -2.59 4.67 8.54
C PHE A 20 -1.98 3.86 7.39
N THR A 21 -2.18 2.55 7.36
CA THR A 21 -1.69 1.66 6.29
C THR A 21 -2.31 2.00 4.94
N ILE A 22 -3.62 2.27 4.91
CA ILE A 22 -4.33 2.69 3.69
C ILE A 22 -3.86 4.08 3.24
N CYS A 23 -3.70 5.03 4.17
CA CYS A 23 -3.16 6.36 3.87
C CYS A 23 -1.75 6.27 3.28
N LEU A 24 -0.88 5.45 3.86
CA LEU A 24 0.48 5.23 3.37
C LEU A 24 0.47 4.62 1.97
N SER A 25 -0.40 3.64 1.72
CA SER A 25 -0.59 3.02 0.41
C SER A 25 -1.11 3.99 -0.65
N SER A 26 -1.76 5.08 -0.23
CA SER A 26 -2.28 6.12 -1.13
C SER A 26 -1.23 7.15 -1.57
N THR A 27 -0.05 7.18 -0.96
CA THR A 27 1.02 8.13 -1.32
C THR A 27 1.48 8.00 -2.78
N GLY A 28 1.36 6.81 -3.37
CA GLY A 28 1.68 6.56 -4.78
C GLY A 28 0.73 7.24 -5.78
N ILE A 29 -0.46 7.67 -5.37
CA ILE A 29 -1.42 8.39 -6.22
C ILE A 29 -0.80 9.70 -6.72
N TRP A 30 -0.15 10.45 -5.81
CA TRP A 30 0.50 11.71 -6.17
C TRP A 30 1.62 11.48 -7.19
N THR A 31 2.44 10.46 -6.97
CA THR A 31 3.51 10.11 -7.90
C THR A 31 2.96 9.72 -9.29
N CYS A 32 1.90 8.92 -9.34
CA CYS A 32 1.25 8.55 -10.59
C CYS A 32 0.65 9.76 -11.30
N TRP A 33 0.04 10.68 -10.55
CA TRP A 33 -0.48 11.94 -11.10
C TRP A 33 0.61 12.77 -11.76
N CYS A 34 1.79 12.88 -11.12
CA CYS A 34 2.95 13.54 -11.73
C CYS A 34 3.41 12.83 -13.01
N ILE A 35 3.53 11.50 -13.00
CA ILE A 35 3.96 10.70 -14.17
C ILE A 35 3.02 10.91 -15.36
N ILE A 36 1.69 10.88 -15.11
CA ILE A 36 0.68 11.07 -16.15
C ILE A 36 0.72 12.51 -16.69
N SER A 37 0.88 13.50 -15.81
CA SER A 37 0.91 14.92 -16.18
C SER A 37 2.17 15.28 -17.00
N GLU A 38 3.32 14.74 -16.60
CA GLU A 38 4.60 14.94 -17.29
C GLU A 38 4.76 14.01 -18.50
N LYS A 39 3.89 13.01 -18.65
CA LYS A 39 4.00 11.90 -19.62
C LYS A 39 5.37 11.22 -19.63
N SER A 40 6.04 11.20 -18.47
CA SER A 40 7.38 10.64 -18.31
C SER A 40 7.60 10.23 -16.87
N VAL A 41 8.32 9.13 -16.66
CA VAL A 41 8.76 8.70 -15.33
C VAL A 41 9.88 9.58 -14.77
N GLY A 42 10.58 10.35 -15.61
CA GLY A 42 11.70 11.21 -15.20
C GLY A 42 12.82 10.40 -14.54
N THR A 43 13.29 10.82 -13.36
CA THR A 43 14.30 10.13 -12.54
C THR A 43 13.70 9.20 -11.47
N ARG A 44 12.37 9.00 -11.49
CA ARG A 44 11.68 8.17 -10.49
C ARG A 44 12.01 6.69 -10.74
N SER A 45 12.14 5.91 -9.67
CA SER A 45 12.39 4.46 -9.77
C SER A 45 11.08 3.67 -9.65
N TYR A 46 10.98 2.54 -10.36
CA TYR A 46 9.86 1.59 -10.22
C TYR A 46 9.97 0.71 -8.97
N LEU A 47 11.17 0.61 -8.39
CA LEU A 47 11.46 -0.29 -7.27
C LEU A 47 10.52 -0.14 -6.07
N PRO A 48 10.10 1.07 -5.64
CA PRO A 48 9.17 1.23 -4.52
C PRO A 48 7.81 0.61 -4.79
N PHE A 49 7.29 0.71 -6.01
CA PHE A 49 5.99 0.14 -6.38
C PHE A 49 6.05 -1.38 -6.47
N LEU A 50 7.11 -1.92 -7.09
CA LEU A 50 7.32 -3.36 -7.20
C LEU A 50 7.56 -4.00 -5.82
N ALA A 51 8.45 -3.42 -5.02
CA ALA A 51 8.72 -3.91 -3.66
C ALA A 51 7.46 -3.82 -2.79
N GLY A 52 6.68 -2.74 -2.91
CA GLY A 52 5.41 -2.58 -2.22
C GLY A 52 4.37 -3.62 -2.62
N ALA A 53 4.25 -3.93 -3.91
CA ALA A 53 3.35 -4.96 -4.42
C ALA A 53 3.74 -6.36 -3.93
N LEU A 54 5.03 -6.69 -3.95
CA LEU A 54 5.54 -7.97 -3.43
C LEU A 54 5.32 -8.08 -1.92
N MET A 55 5.67 -7.04 -1.17
CA MET A 55 5.53 -7.01 0.28
C MET A 55 4.06 -7.18 0.71
N SER A 56 3.15 -6.39 0.14
CA SER A 56 1.72 -6.49 0.44
C SER A 56 1.13 -7.85 0.01
N SER A 57 1.60 -8.43 -1.09
CA SER A 57 1.17 -9.78 -1.50
C SER A 57 1.64 -10.87 -0.54
N LEU A 58 2.86 -10.75 0.01
CA LEU A 58 3.37 -11.66 1.03
C LEU A 58 2.56 -11.57 2.34
N TRP A 59 2.25 -10.35 2.79
CA TRP A 59 1.42 -10.14 3.97
C TRP A 59 -0.03 -10.57 3.77
N LEU A 60 -0.58 -10.40 2.57
CA LEU A 60 -1.88 -10.92 2.18
C LEU A 60 -1.90 -12.45 2.28
N LEU A 61 -0.90 -13.13 1.70
CA LEU A 61 -0.77 -14.58 1.77
C LEU A 61 -0.64 -15.04 3.22
N TYR A 62 0.20 -14.37 4.01
CA TYR A 62 0.34 -14.65 5.43
C TYR A 62 -0.99 -14.51 6.18
N GLY A 63 -1.77 -13.44 5.91
CA GLY A 63 -3.08 -13.22 6.51
C GLY A 63 -4.09 -14.31 6.20
N ILE A 64 -4.08 -14.83 4.98
CA ILE A 64 -4.89 -15.99 4.59
C ILE A 64 -4.49 -17.22 5.40
N VAL A 65 -3.18 -17.49 5.55
CA VAL A 65 -2.67 -18.64 6.30
C VAL A 65 -3.09 -18.59 7.78
N VAL A 66 -3.03 -17.41 8.41
CA VAL A 66 -3.39 -17.26 9.84
C VAL A 66 -4.86 -16.91 10.08
N ASN A 67 -5.68 -16.80 9.02
CA ASN A 67 -7.09 -16.40 9.07
C ASN A 67 -7.33 -15.03 9.75
N ASP A 68 -6.45 -14.05 9.50
CA ASP A 68 -6.56 -12.68 10.01
C ASP A 68 -7.24 -11.78 8.98
N ASN A 69 -8.57 -11.60 9.11
CA ASN A 69 -9.39 -10.81 8.20
C ASN A 69 -8.94 -9.34 8.08
N PRO A 70 -8.67 -8.61 9.19
CA PRO A 70 -8.10 -7.26 9.11
C PRO A 70 -6.82 -7.20 8.25
N MET A 71 -5.88 -8.11 8.46
CA MET A 71 -4.62 -8.14 7.72
C MET A 71 -4.82 -8.46 6.24
N ILE A 72 -5.71 -9.40 5.93
CA ILE A 72 -6.12 -9.72 4.55
C ILE A 72 -6.67 -8.47 3.87
N PHE A 73 -7.61 -7.77 4.52
CA PHE A 73 -8.29 -6.62 3.92
C PHE A 73 -7.34 -5.46 3.59
N VAL A 74 -6.50 -5.05 4.54
CA VAL A 74 -5.58 -3.92 4.33
C VAL A 74 -4.51 -4.23 3.28
N ASN A 75 -3.97 -5.45 3.28
CA ASN A 75 -2.92 -5.84 2.34
C ASN A 75 -3.48 -6.16 0.94
N PHE A 76 -4.73 -6.59 0.83
CA PHE A 76 -5.41 -6.72 -0.46
C PHE A 76 -5.51 -5.36 -1.16
N ILE A 77 -5.99 -4.33 -0.45
CA ILE A 77 -6.06 -2.96 -0.97
C ILE A 77 -4.66 -2.46 -1.34
N GLY A 78 -3.67 -2.68 -0.47
CA GLY A 78 -2.28 -2.31 -0.72
C GLY A 78 -1.70 -2.96 -1.98
N SER A 79 -1.92 -4.26 -2.16
CA SER A 79 -1.42 -5.01 -3.33
C SER A 79 -2.04 -4.54 -4.63
N VAL A 80 -3.36 -4.25 -4.64
CA VAL A 80 -4.05 -3.69 -5.80
C VAL A 80 -3.52 -2.31 -6.15
N LEU A 81 -3.41 -1.40 -5.17
CA LEU A 81 -2.92 -0.04 -5.40
C LEU A 81 -1.48 -0.02 -5.92
N GLN A 82 -0.58 -0.76 -5.27
CA GLN A 82 0.83 -0.80 -5.66
C GLN A 82 1.02 -1.40 -7.06
N SER A 83 0.21 -2.41 -7.40
CA SER A 83 0.20 -3.00 -8.75
C SER A 83 -0.28 -1.99 -9.80
N ILE A 84 -1.32 -1.20 -9.51
CA ILE A 84 -1.78 -0.12 -10.39
C ILE A 84 -0.67 0.92 -10.60
N TYR A 85 0.02 1.34 -9.54
CA TYR A 85 1.11 2.31 -9.67
C TYR A 85 2.28 1.77 -10.49
N PHE A 86 2.62 0.50 -10.30
CA PHE A 86 3.65 -0.16 -11.09
C PHE A 86 3.26 -0.24 -12.58
N ILE A 87 2.01 -0.56 -12.90
CA ILE A 87 1.50 -0.56 -14.28
C ILE A 87 1.58 0.84 -14.89
N ILE A 88 1.14 1.88 -14.17
CA ILE A 88 1.25 3.26 -14.64
C ILE A 88 2.72 3.60 -14.91
N PHE A 89 3.62 3.30 -13.98
CA PHE A 89 5.06 3.53 -14.18
C PHE A 89 5.57 2.81 -15.45
N TYR A 90 5.22 1.53 -15.63
CA TYR A 90 5.64 0.72 -16.77
C TYR A 90 5.12 1.27 -18.12
N LEU A 91 3.93 1.87 -18.15
CA LEU A 91 3.37 2.46 -19.37
C LEU A 91 4.10 3.74 -19.81
N PHE A 92 4.68 4.49 -18.87
CA PHE A 92 5.35 5.76 -19.14
C PHE A 92 6.89 5.68 -19.07
N THR A 93 7.46 4.52 -18.77
CA THR A 93 8.91 4.31 -18.84
C THR A 93 9.38 4.11 -20.27
N ASN A 94 10.54 4.68 -20.60
CA ASN A 94 11.19 4.51 -21.90
C ASN A 94 12.19 3.35 -21.89
N ASP A 95 12.63 2.90 -20.71
CA ASP A 95 13.41 1.68 -20.53
C ASP A 95 12.48 0.47 -20.62
N LYS A 96 12.43 -0.15 -21.80
CA LYS A 96 11.69 -1.40 -22.08
C LYS A 96 12.64 -2.58 -22.13
#